data_AF-A0A9E5LSX8-F1
#
_entry.id   AF-A0A9E5LSX8-F1
#
_cell.length_a   1.000
_cell.length_b   1.000
_cell.length_c   1.000
_cell.angle_alpha   90.00
_cell.angle_beta   90.00
_cell.angle_gamma   90.00
#
_symmetry.space_group_name_H-M   'P 1'
#
loop_
_entity.id
_entity.type
_entity.pdbx_description
1 polymer ?
#
loop_
_entity_poly.entity_id
_entity_poly.type
_entity_poly.pdbx_seq_one_letter_code
_entity_poly.pdbx_strand_id
1 'polypeptide(L)'
;MGTHLPAFSQDKEDPHSTSSALVSEAWGALDRKDYAAARIAITRCQTLYGAKAEEMQKALTVLPSKDTATLQWALNDVGTCTFILGKVAEAEKKKDEALAAYKMVVEKYGYAQCWDNGGWYWQPSVAAKERIAALTLETE
;
A
#
# COMPACT_ATOMS: atom_id res chain seq x y z
N MET A 1 41.55 9.76 24.97
CA MET A 1 40.45 8.79 24.87
C MET A 1 39.34 9.45 24.08
N GLY A 2 39.35 9.30 22.76
CA GLY A 2 38.37 9.94 21.87
C GLY A 2 37.11 9.08 21.79
N THR A 3 35.98 9.66 22.15
CA THR A 3 34.65 9.08 21.97
C THR A 3 34.33 9.03 20.48
N HIS A 4 34.36 7.84 19.90
CA HIS A 4 33.85 7.60 18.55
C HIS A 4 32.33 7.46 18.62
N LEU A 5 31.62 8.49 18.18
CA LEU A 5 30.20 8.43 17.86
C LEU A 5 30.00 7.45 16.69
N PRO A 6 28.97 6.58 16.70
CA PRO A 6 28.69 5.76 15.55
C PRO A 6 28.19 6.66 14.41
N ALA A 7 28.82 6.51 13.26
CA ALA A 7 28.41 7.15 12.02
C ALA A 7 26.95 6.77 11.69
N PHE A 8 26.11 7.79 11.50
CA PHE A 8 24.84 7.68 10.78
C PHE A 8 25.12 6.93 9.47
N SER A 9 24.64 5.68 9.39
CA SER A 9 24.72 4.92 8.15
C SER A 9 23.77 5.57 7.16
N GLN A 10 24.36 6.09 6.08
CA GLN A 10 23.68 6.64 4.93
C GLN A 10 22.52 5.75 4.49
N ASP A 11 21.34 6.36 4.38
CA ASP A 11 20.22 5.93 3.55
C ASP A 11 20.73 5.67 2.13
N LYS A 12 21.09 4.41 1.84
CA LYS A 12 21.22 3.93 0.47
C LYS A 12 19.84 3.44 0.07
N GLU A 13 19.10 4.26 -0.65
CA GLU A 13 17.90 3.83 -1.35
C GLU A 13 18.28 2.69 -2.33
N ASP A 14 18.08 1.44 -1.93
CA ASP A 14 18.40 0.27 -2.75
C ASP A 14 17.49 0.24 -3.99
N PRO A 15 18.03 0.39 -5.22
CA PRO A 15 17.24 0.34 -6.45
C PRO A 15 16.50 -1.00 -6.68
N HIS A 16 16.68 -2.00 -5.82
CA HIS A 16 16.10 -3.34 -5.92
C HIS A 16 15.10 -3.72 -4.80
N SER A 17 14.62 -2.79 -3.96
CA SER A 17 13.57 -3.10 -2.98
C SER A 17 12.37 -3.78 -3.66
N THR A 18 12.05 -5.01 -3.26
CA THR A 18 10.91 -5.76 -3.81
C THR A 18 9.60 -5.04 -3.49
N SER A 19 8.57 -5.29 -4.29
CA SER A 19 7.23 -4.73 -4.07
C SER A 19 6.70 -5.05 -2.67
N SER A 20 6.93 -6.28 -2.17
CA SER A 20 6.54 -6.73 -0.84
C SER A 20 7.34 -6.07 0.30
N ALA A 21 8.62 -5.77 0.08
CA ALA A 21 9.42 -5.02 1.04
C ALA A 21 8.88 -3.59 1.18
N LEU A 22 8.53 -2.94 0.08
CA LEU A 22 7.95 -1.60 0.07
C LEU A 22 6.58 -1.54 0.77
N VAL A 23 5.75 -2.59 0.63
CA VAL A 23 4.50 -2.72 1.40
C VAL A 23 4.80 -2.79 2.90
N SER A 24 5.77 -3.60 3.30
CA SER A 24 6.17 -3.77 4.70
C SER A 24 6.72 -2.47 5.30
N GLU A 25 7.54 -1.74 4.53
CA GLU A 25 8.06 -0.42 4.88
C GLU A 25 6.93 0.60 5.03
N ALA A 26 5.96 0.61 4.10
CA ALA A 26 4.82 1.52 4.15
C ALA A 26 3.93 1.30 5.38
N TRP A 27 3.61 0.04 5.72
CA TRP A 27 2.90 -0.29 6.95
C TRP A 27 3.67 0.12 8.19
N GLY A 28 4.95 -0.27 8.28
CA GLY A 28 5.78 0.06 9.43
C GLY A 28 5.93 1.57 9.63
N ALA A 29 6.04 2.34 8.54
CA ALA A 29 6.10 3.80 8.58
C ALA A 29 4.76 4.41 9.04
N LEU A 30 3.62 3.91 8.53
CA LEU A 30 2.29 4.33 8.99
C LEU A 30 2.11 4.07 10.49
N ASP A 31 2.49 2.90 10.99
CA ASP A 31 2.39 2.54 12.42
C ASP A 31 3.21 3.47 13.31
N ARG A 32 4.39 3.89 12.83
CA ARG A 32 5.24 4.88 13.51
C ARG A 32 4.77 6.32 13.31
N LYS A 33 3.68 6.56 12.56
CA LYS A 33 3.19 7.87 12.12
C LYS A 33 4.19 8.67 11.31
N ASP A 34 5.16 7.99 10.70
CA ASP A 34 6.10 8.58 9.75
C ASP A 34 5.46 8.60 8.36
N TYR A 35 4.55 9.54 8.18
CA TYR A 35 3.76 9.67 6.95
C TYR A 35 4.62 10.01 5.73
N ALA A 36 5.75 10.69 5.93
CA ALA A 36 6.70 11.00 4.88
C ALA A 36 7.38 9.73 4.37
N ALA A 37 7.94 8.91 5.27
CA ALA A 37 8.53 7.63 4.90
C ALA A 37 7.50 6.68 4.26
N ALA A 38 6.27 6.66 4.78
CA ALA A 38 5.20 5.86 4.19
C ALA A 38 4.94 6.26 2.73
N ARG A 39 4.81 7.57 2.45
CA ARG A 39 4.61 8.08 1.08
C ARG A 39 5.78 7.78 0.15
N ILE A 40 7.03 7.82 0.64
CA ILE A 40 8.21 7.45 -0.15
C ILE A 40 8.12 5.98 -0.58
N ALA A 41 7.90 5.06 0.37
CA ALA A 41 7.78 3.63 0.07
C ALA A 41 6.63 3.34 -0.92
N ILE A 42 5.46 3.95 -0.70
CA ILE A 42 4.28 3.83 -1.57
C ILE A 42 4.59 4.34 -2.98
N THR A 43 5.16 5.54 -3.10
CA THR A 43 5.48 6.16 -4.40
C THR A 43 6.46 5.30 -5.17
N ARG A 44 7.45 4.74 -4.48
CA ARG A 44 8.42 3.82 -5.07
C ARG A 44 7.76 2.54 -5.57
N CYS A 45 6.86 1.96 -4.78
CA CYS A 45 6.10 0.75 -5.17
C CYS A 45 5.26 1.02 -6.43
N GLN A 46 4.52 2.13 -6.45
CA GLN A 46 3.70 2.54 -7.59
C GLN A 46 4.54 2.83 -8.84
N THR A 47 5.69 3.49 -8.67
CA THR A 47 6.60 3.84 -9.79
C THR A 47 7.21 2.61 -10.42
N LEU A 48 7.71 1.68 -9.61
CA LEU A 48 8.41 0.49 -10.10
C LEU A 48 7.46 -0.58 -10.63
N TYR A 49 6.29 -0.73 -10.01
CA TYR A 49 5.42 -1.90 -10.22
C TYR A 49 4.01 -1.57 -10.72
N GLY A 50 3.63 -0.29 -10.79
CA GLY A 50 2.29 0.13 -11.19
C GLY A 50 1.87 -0.35 -12.58
N ALA A 51 2.78 -0.31 -13.57
CA ALA A 51 2.50 -0.83 -14.91
C ALA A 51 2.20 -2.34 -14.90
N LYS A 52 2.97 -3.12 -14.12
CA LYS A 52 2.75 -4.57 -13.99
C LYS A 52 1.47 -4.88 -13.22
N ALA A 53 1.15 -4.09 -12.20
CA ALA A 53 -0.09 -4.20 -11.44
C ALA A 53 -1.32 -3.98 -12.35
N GLU A 54 -1.29 -2.97 -13.22
CA GLU A 54 -2.37 -2.73 -14.19
C GLU A 54 -2.50 -3.87 -15.22
N GLU A 55 -1.38 -4.42 -15.69
CA GLU A 55 -1.38 -5.60 -16.59
C GLU A 55 -2.05 -6.80 -15.91
N MET A 56 -1.65 -7.10 -14.67
CA MET A 56 -2.23 -8.20 -13.88
C MET A 56 -3.72 -7.99 -13.62
N GLN A 57 -4.15 -6.79 -13.21
CA GLN A 57 -5.58 -6.50 -13.01
C GLN A 57 -6.39 -6.73 -14.29
N LYS A 58 -5.89 -6.27 -15.45
CA LYS A 58 -6.58 -6.41 -16.74
C LYS A 58 -6.68 -7.86 -17.21
N ALA A 59 -5.74 -8.71 -16.82
CA ALA A 59 -5.75 -10.14 -17.15
C ALA A 59 -6.77 -10.94 -16.31
N LEU A 60 -7.31 -10.36 -15.24
CA LEU A 60 -8.24 -11.03 -14.32
C LEU A 60 -9.69 -10.64 -14.63
N THR A 61 -10.56 -11.65 -14.67
CA THR A 61 -12.02 -11.47 -14.74
C THR A 61 -12.72 -11.93 -13.46
N VAL A 62 -11.98 -12.62 -12.58
CA VAL A 62 -12.43 -13.15 -11.31
C VAL A 62 -11.30 -13.02 -10.28
N LEU A 63 -11.68 -12.89 -9.02
CA LEU A 63 -10.73 -12.85 -7.90
C LEU A 63 -9.92 -14.16 -7.85
N PRO A 64 -8.59 -14.10 -7.79
CA PRO A 64 -7.77 -15.29 -7.59
C PRO A 64 -8.10 -16.03 -6.28
N SER A 65 -7.94 -17.36 -6.33
CA SER A 65 -8.03 -18.21 -5.14
C SER A 65 -6.84 -17.97 -4.21
N LYS A 66 -6.91 -18.47 -2.97
CA LYS A 66 -5.78 -18.37 -2.03
C LYS A 66 -4.49 -18.97 -2.58
N ASP A 67 -4.59 -20.03 -3.39
CA ASP A 67 -3.45 -20.74 -3.97
C ASP A 67 -2.80 -19.98 -5.14
N THR A 68 -3.56 -19.07 -5.78
CA THR A 68 -3.12 -18.31 -6.96
C THR A 68 -3.00 -16.82 -6.71
N ALA A 69 -3.40 -16.33 -5.53
CA ALA A 69 -3.30 -14.93 -5.13
C ALA A 69 -1.86 -14.42 -5.23
N THR A 70 -0.88 -15.20 -4.79
CA THR A 70 0.55 -14.83 -4.83
C THR A 70 1.11 -14.61 -6.24
N LEU A 71 0.48 -15.18 -7.27
CA LEU A 71 0.88 -14.96 -8.67
C LEU A 71 0.61 -13.52 -9.11
N GLN A 72 -0.32 -12.82 -8.45
CA GLN A 72 -0.68 -11.43 -8.71
C GLN A 72 0.13 -10.46 -7.85
N TRP A 73 1.41 -10.77 -7.62
CA TRP A 73 2.29 -10.08 -6.68
C TRP A 73 2.28 -8.55 -6.87
N ALA A 74 2.45 -8.06 -8.10
CA ALA A 74 2.52 -6.61 -8.35
C ALA A 74 1.18 -5.93 -8.07
N LEU A 75 0.08 -6.55 -8.51
CA LEU A 75 -1.27 -6.06 -8.24
C LEU A 75 -1.55 -6.00 -6.74
N ASN A 76 -1.23 -7.07 -6.02
CA ASN A 76 -1.43 -7.18 -4.59
C ASN A 76 -0.67 -6.08 -3.84
N ASP A 77 0.62 -5.92 -4.17
CA ASP A 77 1.49 -5.00 -3.44
C ASP A 77 1.17 -3.53 -3.77
N VAL A 78 0.96 -3.19 -5.05
CA VAL A 78 0.57 -1.82 -5.45
C VAL A 78 -0.82 -1.46 -4.94
N GLY A 79 -1.78 -2.39 -4.99
CA GLY A 79 -3.12 -2.19 -4.43
C GLY A 79 -3.08 -1.96 -2.93
N THR A 80 -2.25 -2.71 -2.20
CA THR A 80 -2.04 -2.54 -0.76
C THR A 80 -1.36 -1.20 -0.44
N CYS A 81 -0.27 -0.84 -1.12
CA CYS A 81 0.38 0.46 -0.96
C CYS A 81 -0.59 1.63 -1.22
N THR A 82 -1.45 1.51 -2.23
CA THR A 82 -2.46 2.55 -2.53
C THR A 82 -3.54 2.62 -1.44
N PHE A 83 -3.90 1.51 -0.81
CA PHE A 83 -4.75 1.52 0.37
C PHE A 83 -4.07 2.21 1.58
N ILE A 84 -2.80 1.92 1.83
CA ILE A 84 -2.02 2.58 2.89
C ILE A 84 -1.94 4.09 2.64
N LEU A 85 -1.84 4.54 1.38
CA LEU A 85 -1.88 5.97 1.05
C LEU A 85 -3.17 6.65 1.54
N GLY A 86 -4.30 5.97 1.38
CA GLY A 86 -5.58 6.44 1.94
C GLY A 86 -5.52 6.54 3.46
N LYS A 87 -4.97 5.52 4.14
CA LYS A 87 -4.81 5.51 5.60
C LYS A 87 -3.91 6.64 6.10
N VAL A 88 -2.82 6.91 5.40
CA VAL A 88 -1.93 8.04 5.67
C VAL A 88 -2.69 9.36 5.54
N ALA A 89 -3.44 9.55 4.46
CA ALA A 89 -4.23 10.76 4.24
C ALA A 89 -5.33 10.95 5.32
N GLU A 90 -6.01 9.88 5.74
CA GLU A 90 -6.96 9.93 6.86
C GLU A 90 -6.27 10.37 8.16
N ALA A 91 -5.10 9.82 8.47
CA ALA A 91 -4.34 10.15 9.67
C ALA A 91 -3.87 11.62 9.68
N GLU A 92 -3.63 12.19 8.49
CA GLU A 92 -3.33 13.61 8.29
C GLU A 92 -4.57 14.51 8.15
N LYS A 93 -5.78 13.96 8.34
CA LYS A 93 -7.07 14.67 8.20
C LYS A 93 -7.32 15.24 6.79
N LYS A 94 -6.68 14.66 5.77
CA LYS A 94 -6.82 15.02 4.36
C LYS A 94 -7.86 14.12 3.70
N LYS A 95 -9.13 14.41 3.99
CA LYS A 95 -10.27 13.56 3.58
C LYS A 95 -10.35 13.35 2.06
N ASP A 96 -10.18 14.40 1.26
CA ASP A 96 -10.27 14.31 -0.20
C ASP A 96 -9.17 13.44 -0.80
N GLU A 97 -7.93 13.57 -0.28
CA GLU A 97 -6.81 12.71 -0.67
C GLU A 97 -7.07 11.25 -0.27
N ALA A 98 -7.63 11.01 0.92
CA ALA A 98 -7.99 9.67 1.36
C ALA A 98 -9.04 9.03 0.45
N LEU A 99 -10.12 9.76 0.14
CA LEU A 99 -11.16 9.31 -0.79
C LEU A 99 -10.59 9.03 -2.18
N ALA A 100 -9.70 9.88 -2.70
CA ALA A 100 -9.07 9.67 -4.00
C ALA A 100 -8.23 8.39 -4.02
N ALA A 101 -7.42 8.16 -2.99
CA ALA A 101 -6.62 6.94 -2.88
C ALA A 101 -7.49 5.68 -2.78
N TYR A 102 -8.52 5.70 -1.93
CA TYR A 102 -9.42 4.55 -1.80
C TYR A 102 -10.22 4.25 -3.06
N LYS A 103 -10.73 5.27 -3.76
CA LYS A 103 -11.39 5.09 -5.05
C LYS A 103 -10.43 4.47 -6.07
N MET A 104 -9.18 4.91 -6.09
CA MET A 104 -8.15 4.32 -6.94
C MET A 104 -7.95 2.82 -6.66
N VAL A 105 -7.93 2.40 -5.39
CA VAL A 105 -7.86 0.96 -5.05
C VAL A 105 -9.04 0.21 -5.64
N VAL A 106 -10.26 0.72 -5.48
CA VAL A 106 -11.48 0.07 -5.95
C VAL A 106 -11.53 -0.02 -7.48
N GLU A 107 -11.14 1.03 -8.17
CA GLU A 107 -11.26 1.15 -9.62
C GLU A 107 -10.10 0.48 -10.36
N LYS A 108 -8.86 0.63 -9.88
CA LYS A 108 -7.66 0.14 -10.57
C LYS A 108 -7.10 -1.16 -10.04
N TYR A 109 -7.34 -1.48 -8.77
CA TYR A 109 -6.72 -2.62 -8.08
C TYR A 109 -7.75 -3.51 -7.39
N GLY A 110 -8.93 -3.64 -8.02
CA GLY A 110 -10.10 -4.29 -7.44
C GLY A 110 -9.88 -5.75 -7.00
N TYR A 111 -8.97 -6.48 -7.66
CA TYR A 111 -8.65 -7.88 -7.35
C TYR A 111 -7.40 -8.07 -6.49
N ALA A 112 -6.79 -7.00 -6.00
CA ALA A 112 -5.66 -7.10 -5.09
C ALA A 112 -6.02 -7.91 -3.83
N GLN A 113 -5.09 -8.74 -3.37
CA GLN A 113 -5.21 -9.53 -2.14
C GLN A 113 -3.92 -9.41 -1.34
N CYS A 114 -4.02 -9.15 -0.04
CA CYS A 114 -2.87 -9.06 0.85
C CYS A 114 -2.97 -10.13 1.94
N TRP A 115 -1.85 -10.81 2.21
CA TRP A 115 -1.79 -11.79 3.28
C TRP A 115 -1.72 -11.06 4.63
N ASP A 116 -2.63 -11.39 5.52
CA ASP A 116 -2.59 -10.96 6.91
C ASP A 116 -1.87 -12.01 7.77
N ASN A 117 -1.10 -11.56 8.77
CA ASN A 117 -0.41 -12.44 9.71
C ASN A 117 -1.37 -13.32 10.53
N GLY A 118 -2.65 -12.98 10.57
CA GLY A 118 -3.70 -13.80 11.18
C GLY A 118 -4.15 -15.02 10.34
N GLY A 119 -3.58 -15.24 9.15
CA GLY A 119 -3.78 -16.47 8.38
C GLY A 119 -4.84 -16.40 7.28
N TRP A 120 -5.23 -15.19 6.85
CA TRP A 120 -6.18 -14.99 5.76
C TRP A 120 -5.70 -13.94 4.76
N TYR A 121 -6.23 -14.03 3.54
CA TYR A 121 -6.12 -12.94 2.57
C TYR A 121 -7.28 -11.96 2.77
N TRP A 122 -6.96 -10.68 2.89
CA TRP A 122 -7.94 -9.59 2.80
C TRP A 122 -7.82 -8.88 1.45
N GLN A 123 -8.84 -8.13 1.08
CA GLN A 123 -8.88 -7.36 -0.17
C GLN A 123 -8.79 -5.87 0.13
N PRO A 124 -7.75 -5.16 -0.35
CA PRO A 124 -7.64 -3.71 -0.22
C PRO A 124 -8.85 -2.97 -0.77
N SER A 125 -9.44 -3.46 -1.85
CA SER A 125 -10.64 -2.87 -2.47
C SER A 125 -11.89 -2.96 -1.58
N VAL A 126 -12.05 -4.04 -0.81
CA VAL A 126 -13.16 -4.19 0.14
C VAL A 126 -12.98 -3.25 1.32
N ALA A 127 -11.79 -3.25 1.93
CA ALA A 127 -11.47 -2.34 3.03
C ALA A 127 -11.58 -0.86 2.59
N ALA A 128 -11.15 -0.53 1.37
CA ALA A 128 -11.28 0.81 0.79
C ALA A 128 -12.75 1.26 0.68
N LYS A 129 -13.66 0.38 0.24
CA LYS A 129 -15.10 0.69 0.17
C LYS A 129 -15.68 1.02 1.56
N GLU A 130 -15.30 0.25 2.58
CA GLU A 130 -15.71 0.51 3.96
C GLU A 130 -15.21 1.87 4.46
N ARG A 131 -13.94 2.22 4.16
CA ARG A 131 -13.39 3.55 4.49
C ARG A 131 -14.08 4.68 3.73
N ILE A 132 -14.36 4.51 2.44
CA ILE A 132 -15.11 5.50 1.65
C ILE A 132 -16.47 5.76 2.30
N ALA A 133 -17.23 4.70 2.62
CA ALA A 133 -18.54 4.83 3.23
C ALA A 133 -18.47 5.56 4.59
N ALA A 134 -17.53 5.17 5.46
CA ALA A 134 -17.33 5.81 6.76
C ALA A 134 -17.01 7.31 6.60
N LEU A 135 -16.07 7.64 5.73
CA LEU A 135 -15.68 9.04 5.47
C LEU A 135 -16.84 9.85 4.90
N THR A 136 -17.67 9.31 4.02
CA THR A 136 -18.80 10.05 3.46
C THR A 136 -19.92 10.29 4.48
N LEU A 137 -20.15 9.37 5.41
CA LEU A 137 -21.18 9.50 6.46
C LEU A 137 -20.78 10.49 7.56
N GLU A 138 -19.50 10.66 7.84
CA GLU A 138 -19.00 11.67 8.81
C GLU A 138 -19.23 13.13 8.37
N THR A 139 -19.77 13.36 7.17
CA THR A 139 -20.07 14.70 6.62
C THR A 139 -21.54 15.09 6.68
N GLU A 140 -22.42 14.19 7.13
CA GLU A 140 -23.86 14.44 7.32
C GLU A 140 -24.15 14.81 8.78
#